data_AF-A0A0X3PRN7-F1
#
_entry.id   AF-A0A0X3PRN7-F1
#
_cell.length_a   1.000
_cell.length_b   1.000
_cell.length_c   1.000
_cell.angle_alpha   90.00
_cell.angle_beta   90.00
_cell.angle_gamma   90.00
#
_symmetry.space_group_name_H-M   'P 1'
#
loop_
_entity.id
_entity.type
_entity.pdbx_description
1 polymer ?
#
loop_
_entity_poly.entity_id
_entity_poly.type
_entity_poly.pdbx_seq_one_letter_code
_entity_poly.pdbx_strand_id
1 'polypeptide(L)'
;MVKRRVRRARLEKVERKYDQEDSETSIVLSSNCQFKHDKRKDRKSKLKEAKLNFKRICQDFVNVDQVEKPVLQLPQSLPMASVAEATLAYVSSFVNTLLNIFENQASLHRVCDVYCDNVTVTFQVTPHILEKTATTDLPNRQTRKNYTRDDMLVYLLFSSNLLKGSWPLPSWAWAADCQTGEKNLDKKRRKEQRSLQKFQLENERRIKKSIRKRRFTSISQFQGTLSTQFFAANSWEVQQLYALVPQLIAIRDDSTTTIDIVESGPYGVFFRLTTLSLEIPLPIPNKRYLVPQMPLVRWVHRTIILRPPPVDKICHEDVCVIPVTETAQERHSGVIQ
;
A
#
# COMPACT_ATOMS: atom_id res chain seq x y z
N MET A 1 -1.35 -45.83 -50.54
CA MET A 1 -2.16 -47.08 -50.51
C MET A 1 -1.95 -47.98 -49.27
N VAL A 2 -1.07 -47.65 -48.31
CA VAL A 2 -0.76 -48.54 -47.16
C VAL A 2 -1.73 -48.41 -45.97
N LYS A 3 -2.51 -47.32 -45.86
CA LYS A 3 -3.42 -47.09 -44.72
C LYS A 3 -4.74 -47.87 -44.74
N ARG A 4 -5.11 -48.52 -45.86
CA ARG A 4 -6.37 -49.31 -45.95
C ARG A 4 -6.21 -50.78 -45.51
N ARG A 5 -5.00 -51.36 -45.53
CA ARG A 5 -4.80 -52.77 -45.12
C ARG A 5 -4.75 -52.98 -43.59
N VAL A 6 -4.29 -51.99 -42.83
CA VAL A 6 -4.20 -52.10 -41.35
C VAL A 6 -5.57 -52.05 -40.66
N ARG A 7 -6.60 -51.45 -41.30
CA ARG A 7 -7.96 -51.40 -40.75
C ARG A 7 -8.74 -52.71 -40.90
N ARG A 8 -8.46 -53.55 -41.91
CA ARG A 8 -9.16 -54.83 -42.11
C ARG A 8 -8.68 -55.93 -41.15
N ALA A 9 -7.36 -56.03 -40.92
CA ALA A 9 -6.79 -57.04 -40.02
C ALA A 9 -7.17 -56.85 -38.54
N ARG A 10 -7.65 -55.65 -38.14
CA ARG A 10 -8.08 -55.37 -36.76
C ARG A 10 -9.55 -55.68 -36.50
N LEU A 11 -10.36 -55.82 -37.55
CA LEU A 11 -11.78 -56.21 -37.45
C LEU A 11 -11.93 -57.74 -37.41
N GLU A 12 -11.15 -58.48 -38.21
CA GLU A 12 -11.18 -59.96 -38.18
C GLU A 12 -10.65 -60.56 -36.86
N LYS A 13 -9.82 -59.82 -36.11
CA LYS A 13 -9.34 -60.28 -34.79
C LYS A 13 -10.34 -60.05 -33.66
N VAL A 14 -11.40 -59.29 -33.90
CA VAL A 14 -12.49 -59.07 -32.92
C VAL A 14 -13.67 -60.01 -33.20
N GLU A 15 -13.88 -60.43 -34.46
CA GLU A 15 -14.93 -61.38 -34.83
C GLU A 15 -14.68 -62.84 -34.41
N ARG A 16 -13.47 -63.22 -33.96
CA ARG A 16 -13.19 -64.58 -33.47
C ARG A 16 -13.20 -64.74 -31.95
N LYS A 17 -13.81 -63.81 -31.22
CA LYS A 17 -14.00 -63.94 -29.77
C LYS A 17 -15.44 -63.72 -29.31
N TYR A 18 -16.39 -63.86 -30.23
CA TYR A 18 -17.82 -64.01 -29.94
C TYR A 18 -18.30 -65.29 -30.59
N ASP A 19 -17.91 -66.42 -30.01
CA ASP A 19 -18.63 -67.69 -30.15
C ASP A 19 -18.17 -68.56 -29.00
N GLN A 20 -18.85 -68.36 -27.86
CA GLN A 20 -19.07 -69.24 -26.71
C GLN A 20 -19.11 -68.41 -25.42
N GLU A 21 -20.10 -68.74 -24.59
CA GLU A 21 -20.44 -68.20 -23.25
C GLU A 21 -21.54 -67.10 -23.23
N ASP A 22 -22.76 -67.60 -23.44
CA ASP A 22 -23.90 -67.53 -22.51
C ASP A 22 -24.32 -66.19 -21.90
N SER A 23 -25.41 -65.69 -22.50
CA SER A 23 -26.63 -65.00 -22.00
C SER A 23 -26.71 -64.20 -20.68
N GLU A 24 -25.75 -64.21 -19.76
CA GLU A 24 -25.89 -63.52 -18.45
C GLU A 24 -25.36 -62.07 -18.44
N THR A 25 -24.50 -61.69 -19.39
CA THR A 25 -23.88 -60.34 -19.41
C THR A 25 -24.75 -59.24 -20.04
N SER A 26 -25.82 -59.59 -20.76
CA SER A 26 -26.68 -58.61 -21.45
C SER A 26 -27.62 -57.83 -20.50
N ILE A 27 -28.03 -58.45 -19.38
CA ILE A 27 -28.93 -57.85 -18.38
C ILE A 27 -28.18 -56.86 -17.47
N VAL A 28 -26.89 -57.09 -17.23
CA VAL A 28 -26.03 -56.27 -16.35
C VAL A 28 -25.57 -54.97 -17.02
N LEU A 29 -25.51 -54.92 -18.36
CA LEU A 29 -25.09 -53.74 -19.11
C LEU A 29 -26.24 -52.75 -19.36
N SER A 30 -27.48 -53.23 -19.56
CA SER A 30 -28.64 -52.34 -19.74
C SER A 30 -29.07 -51.66 -18.44
N SER A 31 -29.06 -52.41 -17.33
CA SER A 31 -29.38 -51.92 -15.98
C SER A 31 -28.39 -50.85 -15.50
N ASN A 32 -27.09 -51.00 -15.79
CA ASN A 32 -26.07 -50.00 -15.45
C ASN A 32 -26.20 -48.68 -16.25
N CYS A 33 -26.69 -48.74 -17.48
CA CYS A 33 -26.92 -47.55 -18.30
C CYS A 33 -28.16 -46.77 -17.82
N GLN A 34 -29.22 -47.48 -17.43
CA GLN A 34 -30.41 -46.89 -16.79
C GLN A 34 -30.06 -46.29 -15.42
N PHE A 35 -29.29 -47.00 -14.57
CA PHE A 35 -28.86 -46.49 -13.26
C PHE A 35 -28.03 -45.20 -13.35
N LYS A 36 -27.13 -45.10 -14.33
CA LYS A 36 -26.35 -43.87 -14.58
C LYS A 36 -27.21 -42.74 -15.11
N HIS A 37 -28.19 -43.04 -15.96
CA HIS A 37 -29.13 -42.07 -16.49
C HIS A 37 -30.07 -41.53 -15.40
N ASP A 38 -30.53 -42.40 -14.50
CA ASP A 38 -31.42 -42.04 -13.39
C ASP A 38 -30.69 -41.27 -12.30
N LYS A 39 -29.45 -41.64 -11.95
CA LYS A 39 -28.58 -40.80 -11.09
C LYS A 39 -28.34 -39.41 -11.68
N ARG A 40 -28.24 -39.30 -13.01
CA ARG A 40 -28.04 -38.01 -13.69
C ARG A 40 -29.32 -37.16 -13.72
N LYS A 41 -30.48 -37.80 -13.84
CA LYS A 41 -31.80 -37.15 -13.70
C LYS A 41 -32.03 -36.65 -12.27
N ASP A 42 -31.77 -37.48 -11.27
CA ASP A 42 -31.90 -37.13 -9.85
C ASP A 42 -30.94 -36.00 -9.45
N ARG A 43 -29.70 -36.03 -9.95
CA ARG A 43 -28.76 -34.93 -9.74
C ARG A 43 -29.19 -33.63 -10.43
N LYS A 44 -29.88 -33.70 -11.57
CA LYS A 44 -30.44 -32.53 -12.26
C LYS A 44 -31.68 -31.99 -11.55
N SER A 45 -32.55 -32.83 -11.00
CA SER A 45 -33.72 -32.37 -10.22
C SER A 45 -33.25 -31.70 -8.93
N LYS A 46 -32.34 -32.32 -8.17
CA LYS A 46 -31.73 -31.73 -6.96
C LYS A 46 -31.05 -30.41 -7.23
N LEU A 47 -30.37 -30.27 -8.38
CA LEU A 47 -29.74 -28.99 -8.77
C LEU A 47 -30.79 -27.94 -9.14
N LYS A 48 -31.89 -28.31 -9.79
CA LYS A 48 -32.99 -27.38 -10.08
C LYS A 48 -33.67 -26.91 -8.80
N GLU A 49 -33.92 -27.83 -7.87
CA GLU A 49 -34.50 -27.55 -6.56
C GLU A 49 -33.58 -26.66 -5.72
N ALA A 50 -32.28 -26.94 -5.68
CA ALA A 50 -31.29 -26.10 -5.01
C ALA A 50 -31.21 -24.69 -5.63
N LYS A 51 -31.31 -24.57 -6.96
CA LYS A 51 -31.38 -23.25 -7.64
C LYS A 51 -32.67 -22.51 -7.32
N LEU A 52 -33.79 -23.22 -7.21
CA LEU A 52 -35.08 -22.63 -6.87
C LEU A 52 -35.07 -22.15 -5.41
N ASN A 53 -34.55 -22.97 -4.49
CA ASN A 53 -34.36 -22.59 -3.09
C ASN A 53 -33.39 -21.43 -2.94
N PHE A 54 -32.27 -21.42 -3.67
CA PHE A 54 -31.35 -20.30 -3.67
C PHE A 54 -32.01 -19.02 -4.18
N LYS A 55 -32.81 -19.10 -5.25
CA LYS A 55 -33.56 -17.95 -5.78
C LYS A 55 -34.60 -17.46 -4.79
N ARG A 56 -35.30 -18.37 -4.09
CA ARG A 56 -36.29 -18.04 -3.05
C ARG A 56 -35.60 -17.37 -1.85
N ILE A 57 -34.50 -17.94 -1.34
CA ILE A 57 -33.66 -17.32 -0.30
C ILE A 57 -33.20 -15.93 -0.72
N CYS A 58 -32.71 -15.76 -1.96
CA CYS A 58 -32.33 -14.44 -2.46
C CYS A 58 -33.51 -13.46 -2.55
N GLN A 59 -34.71 -13.92 -2.87
CA GLN A 59 -35.92 -13.10 -2.85
C GLN A 59 -36.33 -12.74 -1.42
N ASP A 60 -36.20 -13.66 -0.48
CA ASP A 60 -36.42 -13.41 0.95
C ASP A 60 -35.44 -12.36 1.48
N PHE A 61 -34.18 -12.34 1.00
CA PHE A 61 -33.19 -11.30 1.32
C PHE A 61 -33.46 -9.94 0.65
N VAL A 62 -34.15 -9.91 -0.49
CA VAL A 62 -34.56 -8.66 -1.17
C VAL A 62 -35.81 -8.06 -0.54
N ASN A 63 -36.64 -8.89 0.10
CA ASN A 63 -37.88 -8.50 0.77
C ASN A 63 -37.75 -8.36 2.29
N VAL A 64 -36.54 -8.46 2.86
CA VAL A 64 -36.32 -7.98 4.22
C VAL A 64 -36.59 -6.49 4.18
N ASP A 65 -37.63 -6.05 4.90
CA ASP A 65 -37.93 -4.65 5.16
C ASP A 65 -36.60 -3.90 5.31
N GLN A 66 -36.45 -2.79 4.58
CA GLN A 66 -35.25 -1.97 4.64
C GLN A 66 -34.90 -1.74 6.11
N VAL A 67 -33.97 -2.54 6.64
CA VAL A 67 -33.26 -2.22 7.85
C VAL A 67 -32.61 -0.91 7.45
N GLU A 68 -33.13 0.20 7.99
CA GLU A 68 -32.59 1.52 7.79
C GLU A 68 -31.08 1.34 7.82
N LYS A 69 -30.42 1.59 6.68
CA LYS A 69 -28.96 1.49 6.60
C LYS A 69 -28.47 2.18 7.85
N PRO A 70 -27.71 1.53 8.75
CA PRO A 70 -27.19 2.25 9.90
C PRO A 70 -26.47 3.42 9.29
N VAL A 71 -27.00 4.62 9.53
CA VAL A 71 -26.32 5.83 9.14
C VAL A 71 -25.08 5.75 9.98
N LEU A 72 -23.98 5.29 9.38
CA LEU A 72 -22.64 5.50 9.89
C LEU A 72 -22.48 7.02 9.86
N GLN A 73 -23.08 7.68 10.86
CA GLN A 73 -22.70 9.01 11.23
C GLN A 73 -21.26 8.84 11.67
N LEU A 74 -20.35 9.21 10.77
CA LEU A 74 -19.00 9.56 11.18
C LEU A 74 -19.18 10.46 12.41
N PRO A 75 -18.52 10.17 13.54
CA PRO A 75 -18.64 11.04 14.70
C PRO A 75 -18.43 12.46 14.21
N GLN A 76 -19.46 13.30 14.36
CA GLN A 76 -19.32 14.74 14.14
C GLN A 76 -18.09 15.12 14.94
N SER A 77 -17.09 15.68 14.24
CA SER A 77 -15.79 16.08 14.77
C SER A 77 -15.83 16.20 16.29
N LEU A 78 -15.21 15.25 16.99
CA LEU A 78 -15.11 15.31 18.45
C LEU A 78 -14.69 16.75 18.79
N PRO A 79 -15.37 17.43 19.73
CA PRO A 79 -14.96 18.76 20.13
C PRO A 79 -13.49 18.67 20.49
N MET A 80 -12.65 19.43 19.78
CA MET A 80 -11.24 19.56 20.15
C MET A 80 -11.24 19.80 21.66
N ALA A 81 -10.57 18.93 22.43
CA ALA A 81 -10.31 19.23 23.83
C ALA A 81 -9.81 20.66 23.87
N SER A 82 -10.44 21.55 24.65
CA SER A 82 -10.18 22.99 24.54
C SER A 82 -8.70 23.24 24.85
N VAL A 83 -7.91 23.36 23.80
CA VAL A 83 -6.47 23.59 23.92
C VAL A 83 -6.34 25.03 24.41
N ALA A 84 -5.53 25.25 25.45
CA ALA A 84 -5.27 26.60 25.92
C ALA A 84 -4.66 27.43 24.77
N GLU A 85 -5.18 28.63 24.54
CA GLU A 85 -4.70 29.54 23.49
C GLU A 85 -3.19 29.81 23.60
N ALA A 86 -2.68 29.88 24.83
CA ALA A 86 -1.25 30.00 25.11
C ALA A 86 -0.42 28.81 24.56
N THR A 87 -0.94 27.59 24.67
CA THR A 87 -0.27 26.40 24.11
C THR A 87 -0.24 26.46 22.59
N LEU A 88 -1.35 26.87 21.97
CA LEU A 88 -1.41 27.03 20.52
C LEU A 88 -0.44 28.11 20.03
N ALA A 89 -0.40 29.27 20.67
CA ALA A 89 0.53 30.35 20.33
C ALA A 89 2.00 29.91 20.48
N TYR A 90 2.32 29.19 21.56
CA TYR A 90 3.64 28.60 21.79
C TYR A 90 4.03 27.61 20.68
N VAL A 91 3.17 26.63 20.37
CA VAL A 91 3.43 25.63 19.31
C VAL A 91 3.56 26.30 17.94
N SER A 92 2.71 27.28 17.61
CA SER A 92 2.79 28.03 16.36
C SER A 92 4.12 28.79 16.22
N SER A 93 4.60 29.42 17.30
CA SER A 93 5.92 30.07 17.33
C SER A 93 7.06 29.06 17.12
N PHE A 94 6.99 27.91 17.79
CA PHE A 94 7.94 26.81 17.62
C PHE A 94 7.96 26.28 16.18
N VAL A 95 6.78 26.03 15.58
CA VAL A 95 6.63 25.54 14.20
C VAL A 95 7.23 26.51 13.20
N ASN A 96 7.03 27.83 13.36
CA ASN A 96 7.65 28.81 12.48
C ASN A 96 9.19 28.74 12.55
N THR A 97 9.75 28.55 13.74
CA THR A 97 11.20 28.36 13.93
C THR A 97 11.67 27.07 13.25
N LEU A 98 10.93 25.98 13.43
CA LEU A 98 11.21 24.68 12.81
C LEU A 98 11.22 24.77 11.27
N LEU A 99 10.18 25.36 10.68
CA LEU A 99 10.08 25.54 9.23
C LEU A 99 11.23 26.40 8.71
N ASN A 100 11.53 27.54 9.34
CA ASN A 100 12.64 28.41 8.92
C ASN A 100 14.00 27.67 8.86
N ILE A 101 14.26 26.73 9.79
CA ILE A 101 15.49 25.94 9.81
C ILE A 101 15.55 25.00 8.60
N PHE A 102 14.45 24.33 8.26
CA PHE A 102 14.43 23.31 7.19
C PHE A 102 14.22 23.90 5.79
N GLU A 103 13.57 25.06 5.68
CA GLU A 103 13.38 25.76 4.41
C GLU A 103 14.69 26.38 3.91
N ASN A 104 15.70 26.56 4.76
CA ASN A 104 17.02 27.04 4.37
C ASN A 104 18.09 25.97 4.61
N GLN A 105 18.58 25.32 3.55
CA GLN A 105 19.63 24.30 3.68
C GLN A 105 20.89 24.80 4.41
N ALA A 106 21.23 26.08 4.31
CA ALA A 106 22.37 26.64 5.03
C ALA A 106 22.16 26.63 6.55
N SER A 107 20.90 26.66 7.01
CA SER A 107 20.51 26.61 8.42
C SER A 107 20.42 25.19 8.98
N LEU A 108 20.64 24.14 8.18
CA LEU A 108 20.47 22.76 8.64
C LEU A 108 21.40 22.37 9.81
N HIS A 109 22.53 23.07 9.98
CA HIS A 109 23.38 22.92 11.16
C HIS A 109 22.69 23.28 12.49
N ARG A 110 21.60 24.05 12.45
CA ARG A 110 20.79 24.46 13.60
C ARG A 110 19.75 23.43 14.01
N VAL A 111 19.67 22.28 13.33
CA VAL A 111 18.79 21.17 13.73
C VAL A 111 19.06 20.76 15.18
N CYS A 112 20.31 20.76 15.64
CA CYS A 112 20.65 20.44 17.03
C CYS A 112 20.06 21.42 18.06
N ASP A 113 19.65 22.63 17.65
CA ASP A 113 19.02 23.62 18.51
C ASP A 113 17.60 23.19 18.90
N VAL A 114 16.88 22.49 18.00
CA VAL A 114 15.44 22.19 18.15
C VAL A 114 15.13 20.72 18.44
N TYR A 115 16.14 19.83 18.40
CA TYR A 115 16.01 18.42 18.77
C TYR A 115 16.81 18.08 20.03
N CYS A 116 16.27 17.15 20.83
CA CYS A 116 16.98 16.52 21.94
C CYS A 116 18.13 15.65 21.43
N ASP A 117 19.18 15.48 22.25
CA ASP A 117 20.32 14.64 21.88
C ASP A 117 19.96 13.17 21.69
N ASN A 118 18.90 12.69 22.36
CA ASN A 118 18.38 11.33 22.25
C ASN A 118 17.05 11.24 21.48
N VAL A 119 16.80 12.19 20.57
CA VAL A 119 15.57 12.18 19.77
C VAL A 119 15.50 10.97 18.85
N THR A 120 14.29 10.49 18.60
CA THR A 120 14.01 9.57 17.49
C THR A 120 13.27 10.29 16.37
N VAL A 121 13.78 10.22 15.14
CA VAL A 121 13.09 10.73 13.95
C VAL A 121 12.95 9.64 12.90
N THR A 122 11.73 9.45 12.39
CA THR A 122 11.47 8.51 11.29
C THR A 122 10.84 9.20 10.09
N PHE A 123 11.16 8.71 8.90
CA PHE A 123 10.53 9.13 7.65
C PHE A 123 9.68 8.01 7.08
N GLN A 124 8.46 8.34 6.70
CA GLN A 124 7.51 7.47 6.05
C GLN A 124 7.12 8.09 4.72
N VAL A 125 6.77 7.22 3.79
CA VAL A 125 6.25 7.63 2.50
C VAL A 125 4.93 6.94 2.33
N THR A 126 3.87 7.71 2.09
CA THR A 126 2.57 7.11 1.84
C THR A 126 2.67 6.17 0.64
N PRO A 127 2.32 4.89 0.82
CA PRO A 127 2.38 3.93 -0.25
C PRO A 127 1.47 4.40 -1.39
N HIS A 128 2.03 4.47 -2.59
CA HIS A 128 1.36 5.09 -3.72
C HIS A 128 0.19 4.22 -4.20
N ILE A 129 -1.05 4.64 -3.96
CA ILE A 129 -2.23 4.09 -4.63
C ILE A 129 -2.60 5.10 -5.72
N LEU A 130 -2.33 4.79 -6.99
CA LEU A 130 -2.86 5.59 -8.10
C LEU A 130 -4.39 5.52 -8.01
N GLU A 131 -5.06 6.64 -7.70
CA GLU A 131 -6.52 6.73 -7.66
C GLU A 131 -7.17 6.18 -8.95
N LYS A 132 -6.55 6.43 -10.11
CA LYS A 132 -6.96 5.90 -11.43
C LYS A 132 -6.82 4.37 -11.58
N THR A 133 -6.11 3.70 -10.68
CA THR A 133 -5.93 2.22 -10.65
C THR A 133 -6.54 1.56 -9.43
N ALA A 134 -7.09 2.33 -8.49
CA ALA A 134 -7.89 1.81 -7.39
C ALA A 134 -9.15 1.09 -7.92
N THR A 135 -9.57 1.44 -9.14
CA THR A 135 -10.57 0.71 -9.91
C THR A 135 -9.92 -0.39 -10.75
N THR A 136 -10.08 -1.63 -10.29
CA THR A 136 -10.07 -2.90 -11.04
C THR A 136 -8.77 -3.46 -11.62
N ASP A 137 -7.76 -2.66 -11.98
CA ASP A 137 -6.57 -3.19 -12.67
C ASP A 137 -5.38 -3.42 -11.75
N LEU A 138 -5.01 -4.69 -11.59
CA LEU A 138 -3.79 -5.10 -10.91
C LEU A 138 -2.55 -4.82 -11.76
N PRO A 139 -1.39 -4.54 -11.14
CA PRO A 139 -0.15 -4.32 -11.87
C PRO A 139 0.20 -5.50 -12.77
N ASN A 140 0.20 -5.24 -14.08
CA ASN A 140 0.65 -6.14 -15.13
C ASN A 140 1.97 -5.60 -15.74
N ARG A 141 2.64 -6.38 -16.61
CA ARG A 141 3.96 -6.00 -17.15
C ARG A 141 3.97 -4.60 -17.81
N GLN A 142 2.87 -4.17 -18.43
CA GLN A 142 2.75 -2.87 -19.09
C GLN A 142 2.43 -1.75 -18.10
N THR A 143 1.54 -2.00 -17.14
CA THR A 143 1.10 -0.98 -16.17
C THR A 143 2.07 -0.78 -15.01
N ARG A 144 3.01 -1.71 -14.78
CA ARG A 144 4.07 -1.65 -13.74
C ARG A 144 4.81 -0.31 -13.64
N LYS A 145 5.12 0.31 -14.78
CA LYS A 145 5.82 1.60 -14.82
C LYS A 145 5.03 2.73 -14.15
N ASN A 146 3.70 2.63 -14.16
CA ASN A 146 2.83 3.64 -13.59
C ASN A 146 2.73 3.51 -12.05
N TYR A 147 3.03 2.33 -11.50
CA TYR A 147 2.96 2.06 -10.06
C TYR A 147 4.27 2.39 -9.32
N THR A 148 5.38 2.52 -10.04
CA THR A 148 6.65 2.97 -9.48
C THR A 148 6.80 4.48 -9.69
N ARG A 149 6.52 5.26 -8.63
CA ARG A 149 6.79 6.70 -8.59
C ARG A 149 8.27 6.96 -8.31
N ASP A 150 9.04 7.07 -9.39
CA ASP A 150 10.48 7.33 -9.34
C ASP A 150 10.81 8.68 -8.70
N ASP A 151 9.86 9.63 -8.71
CA ASP A 151 9.92 10.91 -8.01
C ASP A 151 9.86 10.78 -6.48
N MET A 152 9.24 9.72 -5.95
CA MET A 152 9.22 9.42 -4.51
C MET A 152 10.39 8.54 -4.07
N LEU A 153 11.22 8.09 -5.01
CA LEU A 153 12.33 7.18 -4.71
C LEU A 153 13.27 7.79 -3.68
N VAL A 154 13.55 9.09 -3.73
CA VAL A 154 14.47 9.75 -2.79
C VAL A 154 14.07 9.50 -1.33
N TYR A 155 12.78 9.67 -0.99
CA TYR A 155 12.24 9.43 0.34
C TYR A 155 12.16 7.95 0.69
N LEU A 156 11.84 7.08 -0.28
CA LEU A 156 11.74 5.64 -0.06
C LEU A 156 13.06 5.02 0.41
N LEU A 157 14.21 5.58 0.01
CA LEU A 157 15.53 5.01 0.31
C LEU A 157 15.91 5.08 1.79
N PHE A 158 15.41 6.08 2.52
CA PHE A 158 15.63 6.25 3.95
C PHE A 158 14.33 6.11 4.76
N SER A 159 13.26 5.59 4.14
CA SER A 159 11.99 5.41 4.83
C SER A 159 12.03 4.25 5.84
N SER A 160 11.28 4.38 6.93
CA SER A 160 10.98 3.34 7.92
C SER A 160 9.79 2.46 7.52
N ASN A 161 9.39 2.48 6.24
CA ASN A 161 8.23 1.75 5.74
C ASN A 161 8.33 0.23 6.01
N LEU A 162 7.34 -0.29 6.74
CA LEU A 162 7.22 -1.72 7.07
C LEU A 162 6.69 -2.57 5.90
N LEU A 163 6.12 -1.94 4.87
CA LEU A 163 5.51 -2.62 3.75
C LEU A 163 6.57 -3.20 2.80
N LYS A 164 6.42 -4.48 2.46
CA LYS A 164 7.27 -5.16 1.48
C LYS A 164 7.22 -4.43 0.14
N GLY A 165 8.38 -4.01 -0.36
CA GLY A 165 8.50 -3.28 -1.62
C GLY A 165 7.74 -1.95 -1.62
N SER A 166 7.42 -1.40 -0.43
CA SER A 166 6.70 -0.14 -0.23
C SER A 166 5.36 -0.07 -0.97
N TRP A 167 4.70 -1.23 -1.12
CA TRP A 167 3.44 -1.35 -1.85
C TRP A 167 2.35 -1.96 -0.96
N PRO A 168 1.17 -1.33 -0.85
CA PRO A 168 0.10 -1.84 -0.02
C PRO A 168 -0.61 -2.99 -0.75
N LEU A 169 -0.89 -4.08 -0.04
CA LEU A 169 -1.68 -5.16 -0.59
C LEU A 169 -3.18 -4.87 -0.41
N PRO A 170 -4.02 -5.22 -1.39
CA PRO A 170 -5.46 -5.31 -1.16
C PRO A 170 -5.77 -6.20 0.06
N SER A 171 -6.84 -5.88 0.79
CA SER A 171 -7.21 -6.59 2.03
C SER A 171 -7.26 -8.11 1.88
N TRP A 172 -7.80 -8.62 0.77
CA TRP A 172 -7.87 -10.06 0.49
C TRP A 172 -6.49 -10.69 0.29
N ALA A 173 -5.54 -9.97 -0.31
CA ALA A 173 -4.18 -10.46 -0.55
C ALA A 173 -3.37 -10.41 0.75
N TRP A 174 -3.56 -9.36 1.56
CA TRP A 174 -3.00 -9.26 2.89
C TRP A 174 -3.48 -10.40 3.81
N ALA A 175 -4.80 -10.69 3.82
CA ALA A 175 -5.36 -11.79 4.60
C ALA A 175 -4.85 -13.17 4.14
N ALA A 176 -4.60 -13.34 2.85
CA ALA A 176 -4.01 -14.56 2.30
C ALA A 176 -2.54 -14.74 2.72
N ASP A 177 -1.77 -13.65 2.79
CA ASP A 177 -0.37 -13.68 3.25
C ASP A 177 -0.26 -13.88 4.77
N CYS A 178 -1.18 -13.33 5.58
CA CYS A 178 -1.06 -13.33 7.04
C CYS A 178 -1.80 -14.48 7.75
N GLN A 179 -2.94 -14.95 7.24
CA GLN A 179 -3.89 -15.74 8.05
C GLN A 179 -4.36 -17.03 7.39
N THR A 180 -4.71 -16.97 6.11
CA THR A 180 -5.52 -18.03 5.46
C THR A 180 -4.74 -18.86 4.44
N GLY A 181 -3.58 -18.38 3.98
CA GLY A 181 -2.79 -19.00 2.92
C GLY A 181 -3.47 -18.94 1.55
N GLU A 182 -2.71 -19.17 0.47
CA GLU A 182 -3.23 -19.10 -0.91
C GLU A 182 -4.38 -20.10 -1.20
N LYS A 183 -4.54 -21.14 -0.36
CA LYS A 183 -5.48 -22.25 -0.59
C LYS A 183 -6.95 -21.80 -0.56
N ASN A 184 -7.27 -20.79 0.24
CA ASN A 184 -8.64 -20.27 0.38
C ASN A 184 -9.03 -19.28 -0.72
N LEU A 185 -8.09 -18.89 -1.58
CA LEU A 185 -8.37 -18.05 -2.74
C LEU A 185 -8.81 -18.90 -3.93
N ASP A 186 -9.69 -18.33 -4.77
CA ASP A 186 -10.02 -18.93 -6.06
C ASP A 186 -8.83 -18.90 -7.03
N LYS A 187 -8.93 -19.62 -8.16
CA LYS A 187 -7.85 -19.70 -9.16
C LYS A 187 -7.43 -18.34 -9.70
N LYS A 188 -8.37 -17.39 -9.84
CA LYS A 188 -8.11 -16.04 -10.35
C LYS A 188 -7.33 -15.24 -9.31
N ARG A 189 -7.82 -15.17 -8.07
CA ARG A 189 -7.20 -14.51 -6.92
C ARG A 189 -5.81 -15.06 -6.59
N ARG A 190 -5.58 -16.37 -6.70
CA ARG A 190 -4.22 -16.94 -6.57
C ARG A 190 -3.26 -16.41 -7.63
N LYS A 191 -3.70 -16.30 -8.89
CA LYS A 191 -2.88 -15.74 -9.98
C LYS A 191 -2.57 -14.26 -9.72
N GLU A 192 -3.56 -13.52 -9.23
CA GLU A 192 -3.44 -12.11 -8.85
C GLU A 192 -2.44 -11.92 -7.69
N GLN A 193 -2.56 -12.72 -6.62
CA GLN A 193 -1.66 -12.68 -5.46
C GLN A 193 -0.21 -12.90 -5.88
N ARG A 194 0.05 -13.91 -6.73
CA ARG A 194 1.40 -14.17 -7.25
C ARG A 194 1.96 -13.01 -8.06
N SER A 195 1.10 -12.29 -8.81
CA SER A 195 1.52 -11.09 -9.54
C SER A 195 1.92 -9.97 -8.58
N LEU A 196 1.11 -9.74 -7.53
CA LEU A 196 1.36 -8.75 -6.49
C LEU A 196 2.66 -9.06 -5.72
N GLN A 197 2.84 -10.29 -5.28
CA GLN A 197 4.06 -10.71 -4.58
C GLN A 197 5.30 -10.56 -5.47
N LYS A 198 5.21 -10.91 -6.76
CA LYS A 198 6.31 -10.71 -7.72
C LYS A 198 6.64 -9.22 -7.87
N PHE A 199 5.63 -8.35 -7.91
CA PHE A 199 5.82 -6.91 -7.98
C PHE A 199 6.48 -6.36 -6.71
N GLN A 200 6.01 -6.74 -5.52
CA GLN A 200 6.64 -6.35 -4.25
C GLN A 200 8.10 -6.77 -4.17
N LEU A 201 8.43 -8.02 -4.57
CA LEU A 201 9.81 -8.52 -4.60
C LEU A 201 10.71 -7.74 -5.57
N GLU A 202 10.17 -7.33 -6.73
CA GLU A 202 10.89 -6.55 -7.72
C GLU A 202 11.21 -5.13 -7.19
N ASN A 203 10.23 -4.47 -6.59
CA ASN A 203 10.40 -3.17 -5.94
C ASN A 203 11.37 -3.24 -4.77
N GLU A 204 11.22 -4.24 -3.91
CA GLU A 204 12.12 -4.47 -2.77
C GLU A 204 13.58 -4.61 -3.24
N ARG A 205 13.82 -5.42 -4.28
CA ARG A 205 15.16 -5.57 -4.88
C ARG A 205 15.68 -4.26 -5.47
N ARG A 206 14.82 -3.50 -6.16
CA ARG A 206 15.16 -2.18 -6.73
C ARG A 206 15.58 -1.19 -5.64
N ILE A 207 14.80 -1.10 -4.56
CA ILE A 207 15.06 -0.22 -3.42
C ILE A 207 16.36 -0.65 -2.73
N LYS A 208 16.50 -1.94 -2.37
CA LYS A 208 17.73 -2.47 -1.76
C LYS A 208 18.98 -2.22 -2.62
N LYS A 209 18.88 -2.37 -3.94
CA LYS A 209 19.99 -2.07 -4.87
C LYS A 209 20.35 -0.58 -4.84
N SER A 210 19.37 0.29 -4.73
CA SER A 210 19.57 1.75 -4.66
C SER A 210 20.15 2.17 -3.31
N ILE A 211 19.70 1.56 -2.21
CA ILE A 211 20.28 1.72 -0.88
C ILE A 211 21.75 1.30 -0.88
N ARG A 212 22.09 0.10 -1.39
CA ARG A 212 23.51 -0.36 -1.42
C ARG A 212 24.45 0.57 -2.18
N LYS A 213 23.93 1.33 -3.16
CA LYS A 213 24.72 2.33 -3.91
C LYS A 213 24.94 3.62 -3.12
N ARG A 214 24.06 3.95 -2.18
CA ARG A 214 24.13 5.13 -1.32
C ARG A 214 24.62 4.71 0.07
N ARG A 215 25.82 5.12 0.47
CA ARG A 215 26.34 4.79 1.80
C ARG A 215 25.63 5.64 2.86
N PHE A 216 24.59 5.08 3.51
CA PHE A 216 23.90 5.71 4.65
C PHE A 216 24.57 5.36 5.99
N THR A 217 25.90 5.41 6.06
CA THR A 217 26.67 4.94 7.23
C THR A 217 26.52 5.85 8.46
N SER A 218 25.95 7.03 8.29
CA SER A 218 25.78 8.05 9.32
C SER A 218 24.37 8.11 9.92
N ILE A 219 23.52 7.11 9.65
CA ILE A 219 22.13 7.08 10.12
C ILE A 219 21.85 5.68 10.66
N SER A 220 21.18 5.61 11.80
CA SER A 220 20.79 4.35 12.42
C SER A 220 19.86 3.54 11.51
N GLN A 221 20.03 2.22 11.55
CA GLN A 221 19.20 1.30 10.78
C GLN A 221 18.79 0.08 11.59
N PHE A 222 17.59 -0.42 11.33
CA PHE A 222 17.09 -1.68 11.85
C PHE A 222 16.73 -2.62 10.69
N GLN A 223 17.18 -3.87 10.77
CA GLN A 223 16.85 -4.87 9.76
C GLN A 223 15.55 -5.58 10.12
N GLY A 224 14.45 -5.17 9.49
CA GLY A 224 13.17 -5.87 9.57
C GLY A 224 13.14 -7.11 8.67
N THR A 225 12.09 -7.92 8.84
CA THR A 225 11.84 -9.15 8.09
C THR A 225 11.73 -8.91 6.57
N LEU A 226 11.19 -7.75 6.18
CA LEU A 226 10.85 -7.42 4.77
C LEU A 226 11.61 -6.22 4.21
N SER A 227 12.08 -5.32 5.08
CA SER A 227 12.77 -4.09 4.70
C SER A 227 13.83 -3.72 5.73
N THR A 228 14.87 -3.01 5.28
CA THR A 228 15.77 -2.26 6.16
C THR A 228 15.09 -0.93 6.45
N GLN A 229 14.98 -0.57 7.72
CA GLN A 229 14.38 0.68 8.17
C GLN A 229 15.48 1.62 8.62
N PHE A 230 15.39 2.89 8.25
CA PHE A 230 16.30 3.93 8.72
C PHE A 230 15.56 4.87 9.66
N PHE A 231 16.28 5.37 10.66
CA PHE A 231 15.79 6.37 11.59
C PHE A 231 17.01 7.15 12.14
N ALA A 232 16.78 8.38 12.60
CA ALA A 232 17.80 9.10 13.36
C ALA A 232 17.61 8.83 14.85
N ALA A 233 18.68 8.44 15.54
CA ALA A 233 18.67 8.13 16.97
C ALA A 233 19.19 9.27 17.87
N ASN A 234 19.66 10.36 17.27
CA ASN A 234 20.19 11.54 17.94
C ASN A 234 20.16 12.77 17.02
N SER A 235 20.34 13.96 17.59
CA SER A 235 20.27 15.24 16.86
C SER A 235 21.25 15.35 15.69
N TRP A 236 22.46 14.78 15.80
CA TRP A 236 23.41 14.73 14.70
C TRP A 236 22.91 13.86 13.55
N GLU A 237 22.38 12.67 13.84
CA GLU A 237 21.76 11.81 12.83
C GLU A 237 20.53 12.47 12.18
N VAL A 238 19.78 13.30 12.92
CA VAL A 238 18.67 14.09 12.35
C VAL A 238 19.20 15.03 11.27
N GLN A 239 20.29 15.75 11.55
CA GLN A 239 20.92 16.61 10.54
C GLN A 239 21.34 15.81 9.30
N GLN A 240 21.94 14.63 9.48
CA GLN A 240 22.34 13.76 8.37
C GLN A 240 21.14 13.23 7.57
N LEU A 241 20.06 12.88 8.26
CA LEU A 241 18.83 12.41 7.64
C LEU A 241 18.18 13.49 6.78
N TYR A 242 18.00 14.70 7.33
CA TYR A 242 17.41 15.82 6.61
C TYR A 242 18.31 16.35 5.47
N ALA A 243 19.63 16.14 5.53
CA ALA A 243 20.53 16.45 4.41
C ALA A 243 20.28 15.58 3.16
N LEU A 244 19.61 14.42 3.32
CA LEU A 244 19.22 13.52 2.23
C LEU A 244 17.83 13.84 1.66
N VAL A 245 17.06 14.65 2.38
CA VAL A 245 15.72 15.07 1.99
C VAL A 245 15.87 16.25 1.01
N PRO A 246 15.13 16.27 -0.11
CA PRO A 246 14.99 17.47 -0.91
C PRO A 246 14.57 18.66 -0.06
N GLN A 247 14.96 19.87 -0.46
CA GLN A 247 14.54 21.06 0.28
C GLN A 247 13.02 21.21 0.10
N LEU A 248 12.31 21.36 1.23
CA LEU A 248 10.86 21.49 1.28
C LEU A 248 10.51 22.89 1.79
N ILE A 249 9.89 23.70 0.95
CA ILE A 249 9.45 25.06 1.28
C ILE A 249 7.95 25.02 1.59
N ALA A 250 7.53 25.33 2.82
CA ALA A 250 6.13 25.27 3.17
C ALA A 250 5.33 26.40 2.52
N ILE A 251 4.15 26.06 2.01
CA ILE A 251 3.14 27.04 1.58
C ILE A 251 2.38 27.45 2.85
N ARG A 252 2.67 28.64 3.37
CA ARG A 252 2.17 29.12 4.67
C ARG A 252 0.82 29.81 4.53
N ASP A 253 -0.17 29.06 4.05
CA ASP A 253 -1.58 29.47 4.03
C ASP A 253 -2.42 28.54 4.90
N ASP A 254 -3.46 29.05 5.56
CA ASP A 254 -4.30 28.29 6.50
C ASP A 254 -4.96 27.07 5.85
N SER A 255 -5.19 27.10 4.53
CA SER A 255 -5.76 25.96 3.79
C SER A 255 -4.74 24.84 3.52
N THR A 256 -3.45 25.13 3.71
CA THR A 256 -2.33 24.25 3.33
C THR A 256 -1.38 23.94 4.47
N THR A 257 -1.46 24.69 5.58
CA THR A 257 -0.64 24.50 6.76
C THR A 257 -1.54 24.51 8.00
N THR A 258 -1.63 23.38 8.70
CA THR A 258 -2.47 23.23 9.90
C THR A 258 -1.69 22.61 11.05
N ILE A 259 -2.05 23.01 12.28
CA ILE A 259 -1.50 22.48 13.53
C ILE A 259 -2.66 21.90 14.34
N ASP A 260 -2.63 20.58 14.56
CA ASP A 260 -3.60 19.89 15.41
C ASP A 260 -2.91 19.44 16.70
N ILE A 261 -3.22 20.09 17.83
CA ILE A 261 -2.71 19.68 19.14
C ILE A 261 -3.54 18.48 19.61
N VAL A 262 -2.89 17.33 19.73
CA VAL A 262 -3.51 16.06 20.10
C VAL A 262 -3.59 15.92 21.61
N GLU A 263 -2.49 16.27 22.29
CA GLU A 263 -2.40 16.22 23.75
C GLU A 263 -1.43 17.29 24.25
N SER A 264 -1.72 17.86 25.42
CA SER A 264 -0.85 18.83 26.08
C SER A 264 -0.84 18.56 27.57
N GLY A 265 0.35 18.51 28.16
CA GLY A 265 0.52 18.27 29.58
C GLY A 265 1.86 18.81 30.10
N PRO A 266 2.15 18.61 31.40
CA PRO A 266 3.37 19.15 32.03
C PRO A 266 4.67 18.56 31.47
N TYR A 267 4.61 17.41 30.81
CA TYR A 267 5.78 16.70 30.29
C TYR A 267 6.01 16.91 28.79
N GLY A 268 5.07 17.52 28.08
CA GLY A 268 5.12 17.60 26.62
C GLY A 268 3.86 18.13 25.97
N VAL A 269 4.03 18.62 24.75
CA VAL A 269 2.95 18.88 23.81
C VAL A 269 3.09 17.91 22.65
N PHE A 270 2.04 17.14 22.41
CA PHE A 270 1.92 16.26 21.27
C PHE A 270 1.02 16.90 20.22
N PHE A 271 1.57 17.17 19.04
CA PHE A 271 0.83 17.81 17.95
C PHE A 271 1.16 17.22 16.59
N ARG A 272 0.26 17.47 15.63
CA ARG A 272 0.43 17.15 14.22
C ARG A 272 0.54 18.44 13.43
N LEU A 273 1.53 18.51 12.56
CA LEU A 273 1.72 19.59 11.61
C LEU A 273 1.49 19.03 10.21
N THR A 274 0.47 19.50 9.52
CA THR A 274 0.20 19.15 8.13
C THR A 274 0.56 20.34 7.27
N THR A 275 1.45 20.17 6.31
CA THR A 275 1.93 21.26 5.44
C THR A 275 1.95 20.81 3.98
N LEU A 276 1.49 21.67 3.08
CA LEU A 276 1.79 21.54 1.67
C LEU A 276 3.14 22.20 1.43
N SER A 277 4.06 21.50 0.77
CA SER A 277 5.41 21.97 0.55
C SER A 277 5.82 21.90 -0.92
N LEU A 278 6.54 22.92 -1.36
CA LEU A 278 7.27 22.93 -2.61
C LEU A 278 8.61 22.21 -2.42
N GLU A 279 8.77 21.11 -3.13
CA GLU A 279 9.98 20.29 -3.18
C GLU A 279 10.95 20.87 -4.22
N ILE A 280 12.06 21.42 -3.76
CA ILE A 280 13.20 21.78 -4.60
C ILE A 280 14.11 20.55 -4.72
N PRO A 281 14.30 20.00 -5.94
CA PRO A 281 15.09 18.80 -6.13
C PRO A 281 16.56 19.02 -5.73
N LEU A 282 17.18 18.00 -5.11
CA LEU A 282 18.60 18.05 -4.77
C LEU A 282 19.47 18.20 -6.04
N PRO A 283 20.53 19.02 -6.01
CA PRO A 283 21.45 19.12 -7.14
C PRO A 283 22.17 17.77 -7.33
N ILE A 284 21.98 17.15 -8.50
CA ILE A 284 22.61 15.86 -8.81
C ILE A 284 23.95 16.12 -9.52
N PRO A 285 25.10 15.78 -8.91
CA PRO A 285 26.36 15.79 -9.61
C PRO A 285 26.36 14.63 -10.62
N ASN A 286 26.40 14.98 -11.91
CA ASN A 286 26.35 14.11 -13.10
C ASN A 286 24.95 13.88 -13.71
N LYS A 287 24.75 14.55 -14.85
CA LYS A 287 23.64 14.36 -15.78
C LYS A 287 23.55 12.91 -16.24
N ARG A 288 22.48 12.22 -15.83
CA ARG A 288 21.76 11.18 -16.58
C ARG A 288 20.47 10.86 -15.82
N TYR A 289 19.41 11.57 -16.23
CA TYR A 289 17.95 11.36 -16.04
C TYR A 289 17.48 10.37 -14.95
N LEU A 290 16.52 10.81 -14.10
CA LEU A 290 15.36 9.99 -13.64
C LEU A 290 14.40 10.72 -12.67
N VAL A 291 14.74 11.90 -12.15
CA VAL A 291 13.88 12.67 -11.22
C VAL A 291 13.50 14.01 -11.88
N PRO A 292 12.23 14.47 -11.78
CA PRO A 292 11.81 15.75 -12.34
C PRO A 292 12.77 16.86 -11.89
N GLN A 293 13.31 17.61 -12.85
CA GLN A 293 14.11 18.82 -12.61
C GLN A 293 13.21 20.03 -12.32
N MET A 294 11.90 19.81 -12.22
CA MET A 294 10.92 20.82 -11.90
C MET A 294 10.48 20.64 -10.45
N PRO A 295 10.23 21.73 -9.71
CA PRO A 295 9.71 21.63 -8.36
C PRO A 295 8.41 20.83 -8.33
N LEU A 296 8.26 20.01 -7.30
CA LEU A 296 7.07 19.19 -7.08
C LEU A 296 6.33 19.68 -5.84
N VAL A 297 5.04 19.39 -5.73
CA VAL A 297 4.29 19.70 -4.51
C VAL A 297 4.08 18.40 -3.74
N ARG A 298 4.30 18.45 -2.43
CA ARG A 298 4.16 17.32 -1.51
C ARG A 298 3.34 17.74 -0.30
N TRP A 299 2.45 16.87 0.14
CA TRP A 299 1.94 16.95 1.49
C TRP A 299 2.98 16.38 2.45
N VAL A 300 3.25 17.07 3.55
CA VAL A 300 4.20 16.67 4.59
C VAL A 300 3.45 16.71 5.91
N HIS A 301 3.24 15.54 6.49
CA HIS A 301 2.60 15.38 7.79
C HIS A 301 3.70 15.08 8.80
N ARG A 302 3.83 15.89 9.84
CA ARG A 302 4.78 15.68 10.94
C ARG A 302 4.00 15.45 12.22
N THR A 303 4.35 14.40 12.93
CA THR A 303 3.79 14.02 14.23
C THR A 303 4.88 14.24 15.25
N ILE A 304 4.73 15.24 16.13
CA ILE A 304 5.83 15.78 16.94
C ILE A 304 5.47 15.72 18.43
N ILE A 305 6.41 15.21 19.23
CA ILE A 305 6.39 15.34 20.69
C ILE A 305 7.45 16.37 21.09
N LEU A 306 6.99 17.54 21.53
CA LEU A 306 7.81 18.67 21.97
C LEU A 306 7.87 18.72 23.50
N ARG A 307 9.07 18.74 24.07
CA ARG A 307 9.26 18.99 25.50
C ARG A 307 9.08 20.49 25.78
N PRO A 308 8.36 20.88 26.85
CA PRO A 308 8.14 22.28 27.16
C PRO A 308 9.45 22.95 27.65
N PRO A 309 9.45 24.29 27.80
CA PRO A 309 10.56 25.01 28.42
C PRO A 309 10.87 24.46 29.83
N PRO A 310 12.14 24.49 30.26
CA PRO A 310 13.29 25.10 29.61
C PRO A 310 13.99 24.21 28.56
N VAL A 311 13.47 23.00 28.30
CA VAL A 311 14.09 22.08 27.33
C VAL A 311 13.81 22.53 25.91
N ASP A 312 12.55 22.86 25.61
CA ASP A 312 12.06 23.43 24.32
C ASP A 312 12.62 22.73 23.08
N LYS A 313 12.55 21.39 23.09
CA LYS A 313 13.13 20.52 22.06
C LYS A 313 12.26 19.33 21.73
N ILE A 314 12.30 18.91 20.48
CA ILE A 314 11.64 17.71 19.98
C ILE A 314 12.35 16.49 20.55
N CYS A 315 11.60 15.58 21.17
CA CYS A 315 12.12 14.27 21.60
C CYS A 315 11.64 13.11 20.73
N HIS A 316 10.62 13.32 19.89
CA HIS A 316 10.16 12.35 18.90
C HIS A 316 9.50 13.05 17.71
N GLU A 317 9.82 12.61 16.49
CA GLU A 317 9.15 13.08 15.28
C GLU A 317 8.94 11.93 14.27
N ASP A 318 7.72 11.79 13.78
CA ASP A 318 7.42 10.97 12.59
C ASP A 318 7.00 11.87 11.43
N VAL A 319 7.76 11.81 10.33
CA VAL A 319 7.52 12.59 9.12
C VAL A 319 6.94 11.68 8.05
N CYS A 320 5.78 12.00 7.50
CA CYS A 320 5.18 11.29 6.37
C CYS A 320 5.09 12.22 5.16
N VAL A 321 5.76 11.83 4.07
CA VAL A 321 5.70 12.56 2.79
C VAL A 321 4.70 11.88 1.88
N ILE A 322 3.76 12.65 1.38
CA ILE A 322 2.62 12.19 0.61
C ILE A 322 2.64 12.90 -0.76
N PRO A 323 2.65 12.14 -1.87
CA PRO A 323 2.54 12.73 -3.18
C PRO A 323 1.16 13.36 -3.39
N VAL A 324 1.10 14.52 -4.04
CA VAL A 324 -0.18 15.09 -4.48
C VAL A 324 -0.65 14.48 -5.80
N THR A 325 -1.94 14.62 -6.10
CA THR A 325 -2.53 14.26 -7.39
C THR A 325 -2.01 15.19 -8.50
N GLU A 326 -2.05 14.73 -9.76
CA GLU A 326 -1.68 15.57 -10.92
C GLU A 326 -2.49 16.87 -10.95
N THR A 327 -3.78 16.81 -10.63
CA THR A 327 -4.67 17.98 -10.58
C THR A 327 -4.29 18.97 -9.47
N ALA A 328 -3.87 18.48 -8.30
CA ALA A 328 -3.38 19.34 -7.24
C ALA A 328 -2.01 19.95 -7.60
N GLN A 329 -1.13 19.18 -8.24
CA GLN A 329 0.15 19.67 -8.76
C GLN A 329 -0.05 20.84 -9.74
N GLU A 330 -1.02 20.74 -10.65
CA GLU A 330 -1.36 21.79 -11.61
C GLU A 330 -1.95 23.04 -10.94
N ARG A 331 -2.83 22.88 -9.94
CA ARG A 331 -3.41 24.01 -9.20
C ARG A 331 -2.36 24.87 -8.51
N HIS A 332 -1.29 24.25 -8.02
CA HIS A 332 -0.20 24.94 -7.35
C HIS A 332 0.98 25.27 -8.28
N SER A 333 0.85 25.03 -9.60
CA SER A 333 1.89 25.34 -10.58
C SER A 333 2.25 26.83 -10.67
N GLY A 334 1.34 27.72 -10.30
CA GLY A 334 1.62 29.17 -10.20
C GLY A 334 2.55 29.55 -9.06
N VAL A 335 2.71 28.69 -8.04
CA VAL A 335 3.67 28.86 -6.94
C VAL A 335 5.08 28.37 -7.34
N ILE A 336 5.19 27.67 -8.47
CA ILE A 336 6.41 27.04 -8.98
C ILE A 336 7.23 27.98 -9.91
N GLN A 337 6.70 29.17 -10.24
CA GLN A 337 7.31 30.11 -11.20
C GLN A 337 8.40 31.01 -10.62
#